data_AF-A0A354C6F5-F1
#
_entry.id   AF-A0A354C6F5-F1
#
_cell.length_a   1.000
_cell.length_b   1.000
_cell.length_c   1.000
_cell.angle_alpha   90.00
_cell.angle_beta   90.00
_cell.angle_gamma   90.00
#
_symmetry.space_group_name_H-M   'P 1'
#
loop_
_entity.id
_entity.type
_entity.pdbx_description
1 polymer ?
#
loop_
_entity_poly.entity_id
_entity_poly.type
_entity_poly.pdbx_seq_one_letter_code
_entity_poly.pdbx_strand_id
1 'polypeptide(L)'
;MTNLKPLSEAAENSGYFNAFPDSDGTLRWSPLVIKFQDNFYSSLPISLLLQYLDWPTLTLRMAEFGVEGVAIGDIEIPTDEYGRLLINYLGPVKTFPHYSISDIIKGRLSPDTFKDKIVLVGATATGIYDLRVTPFSAVYPGVEIHATVIDNILHQNFLHQSSVTTLIDICSIIFLGLVIGIVVPRVKAVTGILLSFLVVVSFVVI
;
A
#
# COMPACT_ATOMS: atom_id res chain seq x y z
N MET A 1 6.95 -19.21 11.39
CA MET A 1 6.66 -19.39 12.84
C MET A 1 5.34 -18.70 13.14
N THR A 2 4.28 -19.48 13.30
CA THR A 2 2.93 -19.02 13.69
C THR A 2 2.83 -19.00 15.21
N ASN A 3 2.21 -17.96 15.76
CA ASN A 3 2.16 -17.73 17.21
C ASN A 3 1.15 -18.62 17.96
N LEU A 4 0.20 -19.24 17.27
CA LEU A 4 -0.87 -20.06 17.87
C LEU A 4 -1.06 -21.38 17.10
N LYS A 5 -0.66 -22.50 17.70
CA LYS A 5 -0.80 -23.85 17.11
C LYS A 5 -2.23 -24.17 16.61
N PRO A 6 -3.31 -23.89 17.36
CA PRO A 6 -4.66 -24.22 16.90
C PRO A 6 -5.04 -23.51 15.60
N LEU A 7 -4.55 -22.29 15.38
CA LEU A 7 -4.78 -21.57 14.12
C LEU A 7 -3.89 -22.10 13.01
N SER A 8 -2.63 -22.43 13.32
CA SER A 8 -1.68 -22.92 12.33
C SER A 8 -2.03 -24.31 11.79
N GLU A 9 -2.65 -25.17 12.60
CA GLU A 9 -3.06 -26.51 12.19
C GLU A 9 -4.39 -26.49 11.42
N ALA A 10 -5.24 -25.50 11.68
CA ALA A 10 -6.53 -25.34 11.01
C ALA A 10 -6.46 -24.49 9.73
N ALA A 11 -5.43 -23.63 9.60
CA ALA A 11 -5.27 -22.75 8.45
C ALA A 11 -4.54 -23.47 7.31
N GLU A 12 -5.07 -23.30 6.09
CA GLU A 12 -4.44 -23.78 4.87
C GLU A 12 -3.20 -22.95 4.48
N ASN A 13 -3.19 -21.67 4.87
CA ASN A 13 -2.11 -20.73 4.57
C ASN A 13 -1.82 -19.81 5.75
N SER A 14 -0.63 -19.20 5.75
CA SER A 14 -0.24 -18.16 6.71
C SER A 14 0.52 -17.03 6.03
N GLY A 15 0.44 -15.83 6.59
CA GLY A 15 1.18 -14.67 6.12
C GLY A 15 1.46 -13.71 7.27
N TYR A 16 2.53 -12.93 7.16
CA TYR A 16 2.87 -11.93 8.18
C TYR A 16 2.02 -10.67 8.00
N PHE A 17 1.82 -9.91 9.08
CA PHE A 17 1.03 -8.65 9.07
C PHE A 17 1.85 -7.44 9.53
N ASN A 18 3.17 -7.59 9.60
CA ASN A 18 4.09 -6.52 9.95
C ASN A 18 3.88 -5.31 9.03
N ALA A 19 3.92 -4.14 9.66
CA ALA A 19 3.83 -2.86 8.98
C ALA A 19 5.05 -2.03 9.36
N PHE A 20 5.62 -1.33 8.38
CA PHE A 20 6.81 -0.50 8.52
C PHE A 20 6.41 0.92 8.13
N PRO A 21 6.02 1.78 9.09
CA PRO A 21 5.68 3.16 8.81
C PRO A 21 6.89 3.93 8.28
N ASP A 22 6.62 5.00 7.55
CA ASP A 22 7.66 5.96 7.14
C ASP A 22 8.22 6.70 8.37
N SER A 23 9.26 7.51 8.16
CA SER A 23 9.91 8.28 9.23
C SER A 23 8.97 9.23 10.00
N ASP A 24 7.87 9.63 9.39
CA ASP A 24 6.81 10.45 9.99
C ASP A 24 5.72 9.64 10.71
N GLY A 25 5.85 8.32 10.76
CA GLY A 25 4.89 7.40 11.39
C GLY A 25 3.69 7.05 10.51
N THR A 26 3.59 7.59 9.29
CA THR A 26 2.49 7.29 8.36
C THR A 26 2.78 6.00 7.59
N LEU A 27 1.78 5.13 7.50
CA LEU A 27 1.89 3.92 6.70
C LEU A 27 1.48 4.21 5.26
N ARG A 28 2.45 4.33 4.35
CA ARG A 28 2.20 4.50 2.90
C ARG A 28 2.45 3.23 2.10
N TRP A 29 3.36 2.40 2.60
CA TRP A 29 3.86 1.22 1.92
C TRP A 29 3.40 -0.07 2.60
N SER A 30 3.04 -1.07 1.79
CA SER A 30 2.78 -2.43 2.27
C SER A 30 3.84 -3.37 1.71
N PRO A 31 4.70 -3.99 2.55
CA PRO A 31 5.59 -5.04 2.08
C PRO A 31 4.75 -6.23 1.61
N LEU A 32 4.99 -6.70 0.38
CA LEU A 32 4.29 -7.87 -0.16
C LEU A 32 5.01 -9.15 0.24
N VAL A 33 6.33 -9.11 0.20
CA VAL A 33 7.22 -10.20 0.56
C VAL A 33 8.33 -9.64 1.43
N ILE A 34 8.68 -10.34 2.51
CA ILE A 34 9.88 -10.03 3.30
C ILE A 34 10.87 -11.18 3.20
N LYS A 35 12.15 -10.82 3.10
CA LYS A 35 13.24 -11.77 3.34
C LYS A 35 13.48 -11.86 4.83
N PHE A 36 13.40 -13.07 5.38
CA PHE A 36 13.80 -13.34 6.75
C PHE A 36 14.72 -14.56 6.77
N GLN A 37 15.98 -14.34 7.17
CA GLN A 37 17.07 -15.29 6.99
C GLN A 37 17.24 -15.64 5.50
N ASP A 38 17.23 -16.93 5.15
CA ASP A 38 17.40 -17.40 3.77
C ASP A 38 16.07 -17.61 3.03
N ASN A 39 14.93 -17.31 3.68
CA ASN A 39 13.61 -17.57 3.12
C ASN A 39 12.81 -16.28 2.89
N PHE A 40 11.95 -16.32 1.88
CA PHE A 40 10.98 -15.28 1.59
C PHE A 40 9.62 -15.68 2.14
N TYR A 41 8.96 -14.73 2.81
CA TYR A 41 7.64 -14.92 3.39
C TYR A 41 6.67 -13.94 2.77
N SER A 42 5.46 -14.40 2.45
CA SER A 42 4.36 -13.58 1.94
C SER A 42 3.61 -12.87 3.06
N SER A 43 3.13 -11.67 2.75
CA SER A 43 2.23 -10.93 3.65
C SER A 43 0.86 -11.59 3.72
N LEU A 44 0.10 -11.29 4.77
CA LEU A 44 -1.26 -11.78 4.96
C LEU A 44 -2.17 -11.48 3.74
N PRO A 45 -2.17 -10.27 3.15
CA PRO A 45 -2.88 -9.99 1.90
C PRO A 45 -2.50 -10.94 0.76
N ILE A 46 -1.20 -11.17 0.55
CA ILE A 46 -0.72 -12.05 -0.52
C ILE A 46 -1.17 -13.48 -0.25
N SER A 47 -0.98 -14.00 0.96
CA SER A 47 -1.38 -15.37 1.31
C SER A 47 -2.89 -15.59 1.13
N LEU A 48 -3.72 -14.60 1.45
CA LEU A 48 -5.18 -14.66 1.21
C LEU A 48 -5.51 -14.63 -0.28
N LEU A 49 -4.84 -13.79 -1.06
CA LEU A 49 -5.03 -13.73 -2.52
C LEU A 49 -4.62 -15.03 -3.20
N LEU A 50 -3.50 -15.64 -2.78
CA LEU A 50 -3.09 -16.93 -3.30
C LEU A 50 -4.17 -17.99 -3.07
N GLN A 51 -4.75 -18.04 -1.87
CA GLN A 51 -5.82 -19.00 -1.58
C GLN A 51 -7.12 -18.65 -2.34
N TYR A 52 -7.48 -17.37 -2.43
CA TYR A 52 -8.69 -16.92 -3.12
C TYR A 52 -8.65 -17.15 -4.64
N LEU A 53 -7.47 -17.04 -5.24
CA LEU A 53 -7.24 -17.20 -6.69
C LEU A 53 -6.86 -18.64 -7.09
N ASP A 54 -7.04 -19.61 -6.21
CA ASP A 54 -6.71 -21.03 -6.44
C ASP A 54 -5.21 -21.30 -6.69
N TRP A 55 -4.38 -20.78 -5.79
CA TRP A 55 -2.94 -21.02 -5.70
C TRP A 55 -2.12 -20.69 -6.97
N PRO A 56 -2.25 -19.48 -7.53
CA PRO A 56 -1.38 -19.05 -8.64
C PRO A 56 0.07 -18.93 -8.18
N THR A 57 1.01 -18.99 -9.13
CA THR A 57 2.44 -18.83 -8.84
C THR A 57 2.75 -17.42 -8.34
N LEU A 58 3.31 -17.30 -7.13
CA LEU A 58 3.93 -16.08 -6.64
C LEU A 58 5.36 -15.97 -7.18
N THR A 59 5.63 -14.95 -7.98
CA THR A 59 6.94 -14.71 -8.58
C THR A 59 7.56 -13.45 -7.98
N LEU A 60 8.81 -13.57 -7.52
CA LEU A 60 9.64 -12.46 -7.08
C LEU A 60 10.78 -12.30 -8.08
N ARG A 61 10.79 -11.20 -8.83
CA ARG A 61 11.87 -10.86 -9.76
C ARG A 61 12.91 -10.04 -9.02
N MET A 62 14.15 -10.52 -9.01
CA MET A 62 15.28 -9.87 -8.37
C MET A 62 16.20 -9.26 -9.43
N ALA A 63 16.61 -8.02 -9.22
CA ALA A 63 17.64 -7.33 -9.99
C ALA A 63 18.91 -7.13 -9.15
N GLU A 64 19.97 -6.59 -9.77
CA GLU A 64 21.27 -6.34 -9.14
C GLU A 64 21.19 -5.48 -7.87
N PHE A 65 20.22 -4.56 -7.82
CA PHE A 65 20.06 -3.59 -6.73
C PHE A 65 18.82 -3.81 -5.84
N GLY A 66 18.04 -4.87 -6.05
CA GLY A 66 16.82 -5.10 -5.25
C GLY A 66 15.75 -5.93 -5.94
N VAL A 67 14.50 -5.73 -5.53
CA VAL A 67 13.33 -6.33 -6.16
C VAL A 67 12.98 -5.54 -7.42
N GLU A 68 12.89 -6.22 -8.56
CA GLU A 68 12.42 -5.66 -9.82
C GLU A 68 10.89 -5.68 -9.92
N GLY A 69 10.25 -6.69 -9.35
CA GLY A 69 8.80 -6.79 -9.31
C GLY A 69 8.29 -8.02 -8.59
N VAL A 70 7.01 -7.94 -8.20
CA VAL A 70 6.26 -9.05 -7.62
C VAL A 70 5.07 -9.35 -8.53
N ALA A 71 4.82 -10.63 -8.81
CA ALA A 71 3.68 -11.04 -9.63
C ALA A 71 2.91 -12.20 -9.00
N ILE A 72 1.59 -12.22 -9.17
CA ILE A 72 0.70 -13.30 -8.76
C ILE A 72 0.00 -13.82 -10.03
N GLY A 73 0.44 -14.97 -10.54
CA GLY A 73 0.00 -15.44 -11.85
C GLY A 73 0.28 -14.38 -12.93
N ASP A 74 -0.76 -13.90 -13.60
CA ASP A 74 -0.68 -12.87 -14.64
C ASP A 74 -0.76 -11.43 -14.11
N ILE A 75 -1.00 -11.24 -12.80
CA ILE A 75 -1.09 -9.91 -12.19
C ILE A 75 0.30 -9.43 -11.81
N GLU A 76 0.81 -8.43 -12.53
CA GLU A 76 2.03 -7.72 -12.16
C GLU A 76 1.72 -6.63 -11.14
N ILE A 77 2.41 -6.68 -9.99
CA ILE A 77 2.24 -5.72 -8.92
C ILE A 77 3.41 -4.74 -8.96
N PRO A 78 3.18 -3.43 -9.15
CA PRO A 78 4.24 -2.45 -9.12
C PRO A 78 4.76 -2.32 -7.68
N THR A 79 6.03 -2.67 -7.49
CA THR A 79 6.71 -2.55 -6.20
C THR A 79 7.92 -1.64 -6.32
N ASP A 80 8.36 -1.11 -5.18
CA ASP A 80 9.68 -0.50 -5.09
C ASP A 80 10.81 -1.56 -5.05
N GLU A 81 12.05 -1.09 -4.96
CA GLU A 81 13.26 -1.92 -4.85
C GLU A 81 13.29 -2.83 -3.60
N TYR A 82 12.41 -2.59 -2.63
CA TYR A 82 12.25 -3.39 -1.42
C TYR A 82 11.07 -4.39 -1.51
N GLY A 83 10.37 -4.46 -2.64
CA GLY A 83 9.21 -5.33 -2.81
C GLY A 83 7.96 -4.84 -2.08
N ARG A 84 7.85 -3.53 -1.86
CA ARG A 84 6.71 -2.88 -1.20
C ARG A 84 5.78 -2.26 -2.23
N LEU A 85 4.48 -2.44 -2.03
CA LEU A 85 3.43 -1.79 -2.80
C LEU A 85 3.11 -0.42 -2.17
N LEU A 86 3.02 0.61 -3.01
CA LEU A 86 2.48 1.91 -2.60
C LEU A 86 0.95 1.81 -2.52
N ILE A 87 0.40 2.00 -1.32
CA ILE A 87 -1.01 1.71 -1.05
C ILE A 87 -1.89 2.82 -1.63
N ASN A 88 -2.83 2.45 -2.50
CA ASN A 88 -3.89 3.33 -2.97
C ASN A 88 -5.09 3.24 -2.02
N TYR A 89 -5.08 4.05 -0.96
CA TYR A 89 -6.11 4.02 0.08
C TYR A 89 -7.50 4.36 -0.45
N LEU A 90 -8.47 3.50 -0.12
CA LEU A 90 -9.86 3.66 -0.49
C LEU A 90 -10.63 4.42 0.59
N GLY A 91 -11.25 5.53 0.19
CA GLY A 91 -12.29 6.24 0.95
C GLY A 91 -11.98 6.55 2.43
N PRO A 92 -12.95 7.11 3.17
CA PRO A 92 -12.81 7.22 4.62
C PRO A 92 -12.89 5.84 5.28
N VAL A 93 -12.54 5.79 6.57
CA VAL A 93 -12.68 4.59 7.40
C VAL A 93 -14.11 4.00 7.29
N LYS A 94 -14.23 2.68 7.30
CA LYS A 94 -15.47 1.91 7.03
C LYS A 94 -15.92 1.93 5.57
N THR A 95 -14.98 2.03 4.63
CA THR A 95 -15.29 1.82 3.21
C THR A 95 -15.74 0.39 2.95
N PHE A 96 -15.18 -0.58 3.67
CA PHE A 96 -15.58 -1.98 3.60
C PHE A 96 -16.76 -2.28 4.55
N PRO A 97 -17.70 -3.18 4.19
CA PRO A 97 -18.77 -3.60 5.09
C PRO A 97 -18.23 -4.24 6.39
N HIS A 98 -18.69 -3.74 7.53
CA HIS A 98 -18.29 -4.24 8.85
C HIS A 98 -19.45 -5.01 9.50
N TYR A 99 -19.14 -6.20 10.01
CA TYR A 99 -20.09 -7.03 10.75
C TYR A 99 -19.54 -7.34 12.14
N SER A 100 -20.38 -7.24 13.16
CA SER A 100 -19.98 -7.64 14.50
C SER A 100 -19.88 -9.17 14.56
N ILE A 101 -18.78 -9.68 15.12
CA ILE A 101 -18.65 -11.11 15.47
C ILE A 101 -19.83 -11.56 16.35
N SER A 102 -20.36 -10.68 17.20
CA SER A 102 -21.50 -10.99 18.05
C SER A 102 -22.80 -11.22 17.26
N ASP A 103 -22.98 -10.58 16.10
CA ASP A 103 -24.13 -10.78 15.23
C ASP A 103 -24.02 -12.10 14.46
N ILE A 104 -22.80 -12.49 14.09
CA ILE A 104 -22.48 -13.79 13.48
C ILE A 104 -22.83 -14.92 14.47
N ILE A 105 -22.31 -14.84 15.71
CA ILE A 105 -22.54 -15.86 16.74
C ILE A 105 -24.04 -15.99 17.08
N LYS A 106 -24.78 -14.88 17.06
CA LYS A 106 -26.22 -14.86 17.34
C LYS A 106 -27.09 -15.23 16.12
N GLY A 107 -26.49 -15.58 14.99
CA GLY A 107 -27.22 -15.99 13.78
C GLY A 107 -28.09 -14.88 13.19
N ARG A 108 -27.69 -13.61 13.33
CA ARG A 108 -28.47 -12.45 12.86
C ARG A 108 -28.23 -12.11 11.39
N LEU A 109 -27.27 -12.76 10.75
CA LEU A 109 -26.90 -12.53 9.36
C LEU A 109 -27.40 -13.67 8.48
N SER A 110 -27.71 -13.38 7.23
CA SER A 110 -28.05 -14.41 6.25
C SER A 110 -26.88 -15.38 6.06
N PRO A 111 -27.12 -16.70 5.91
CA PRO A 111 -26.07 -17.67 5.59
C PRO A 111 -25.22 -17.30 4.37
N ASP A 112 -25.82 -16.60 3.40
CA ASP A 112 -25.15 -16.23 2.14
C ASP A 112 -24.30 -14.95 2.26
N THR A 113 -24.29 -14.27 3.42
CA THR A 113 -23.64 -12.95 3.59
C THR A 113 -22.16 -12.95 3.19
N PHE A 114 -21.47 -14.05 3.47
CA PHE A 114 -20.02 -14.21 3.29
C PHE A 114 -19.64 -15.15 2.15
N LYS A 115 -20.62 -15.67 1.39
CA LYS A 115 -20.36 -16.61 0.31
C LYS A 115 -19.51 -15.96 -0.79
N ASP A 116 -18.45 -16.65 -1.21
CA ASP A 116 -17.51 -16.22 -2.26
C ASP A 116 -16.78 -14.90 -1.96
N LYS A 117 -16.63 -14.55 -0.67
CA LYS A 117 -15.95 -13.32 -0.22
C LYS A 117 -14.70 -13.62 0.59
N ILE A 118 -13.72 -12.75 0.46
CA ILE A 118 -12.62 -12.66 1.42
C ILE A 118 -13.15 -11.95 2.67
N VAL A 119 -13.09 -12.63 3.82
CA VAL A 119 -13.53 -12.09 5.12
C VAL A 119 -12.31 -11.85 6.00
N LEU A 120 -12.09 -10.60 6.38
CA LEU A 120 -11.03 -10.23 7.31
C LEU A 120 -11.62 -10.07 8.72
N VAL A 121 -11.00 -10.74 9.69
CA VAL A 121 -11.41 -10.68 11.10
C VAL A 121 -10.34 -9.90 11.87
N GLY A 122 -10.75 -8.80 12.49
CA GLY A 122 -9.86 -7.93 13.26
C GLY A 122 -10.56 -7.33 14.48
N ALA A 123 -9.76 -6.93 15.47
CA ALA A 123 -10.27 -6.28 16.66
C ALA A 123 -10.51 -4.78 16.39
N THR A 124 -11.77 -4.36 16.46
CA THR A 124 -12.21 -2.96 16.31
C THR A 124 -12.78 -2.40 17.62
N ALA A 125 -12.34 -2.92 18.77
CA ALA A 125 -12.79 -2.47 20.08
C ALA A 125 -11.96 -1.28 20.58
N THR A 126 -12.63 -0.24 21.08
CA THR A 126 -12.00 0.94 21.71
C THR A 126 -11.02 0.50 22.80
N GLY A 127 -9.72 0.75 22.62
CA GLY A 127 -8.66 0.42 23.59
C GLY A 127 -7.76 -0.78 23.24
N ILE A 128 -8.12 -1.59 22.25
CA ILE A 128 -7.28 -2.71 21.72
C ILE A 128 -6.98 -2.54 20.23
N TYR A 129 -7.81 -1.74 19.56
CA TYR A 129 -7.71 -1.24 18.20
C TYR A 129 -6.27 -1.20 17.66
N ASP A 130 -5.97 -2.06 16.68
CA ASP A 130 -4.77 -1.96 15.84
C ASP A 130 -4.95 -0.76 14.91
N LEU A 131 -4.75 0.44 15.46
CA LEU A 131 -4.88 1.70 14.75
C LEU A 131 -3.55 2.10 14.15
N ARG A 132 -3.61 2.55 12.91
CA ARG A 132 -2.47 3.04 12.15
C ARG A 132 -2.74 4.45 11.66
N VAL A 133 -1.67 5.21 11.57
CA VAL A 133 -1.67 6.50 10.88
C VAL A 133 -1.54 6.24 9.39
N THR A 134 -2.43 6.84 8.62
CA THR A 134 -2.47 6.79 7.15
C THR A 134 -2.47 8.21 6.61
N PRO A 135 -2.17 8.43 5.31
CA PRO A 135 -2.22 9.76 4.73
C PRO A 135 -3.58 10.46 4.88
N PHE A 136 -4.66 9.70 5.04
CA PHE A 136 -6.04 10.21 5.11
C PHE A 136 -6.58 10.32 6.54
N SER A 137 -6.07 9.53 7.48
CA SER A 137 -6.54 9.52 8.87
C SER A 137 -5.45 9.05 9.83
N ALA A 138 -5.32 9.74 10.96
CA ALA A 138 -4.46 9.31 12.07
C ALA A 138 -5.02 8.08 12.82
N VAL A 139 -6.31 7.79 12.63
CA VAL A 139 -7.04 6.71 13.30
C VAL A 139 -7.66 5.85 12.20
N TYR A 140 -6.90 4.88 11.70
CA TYR A 140 -7.34 3.97 10.64
C TYR A 140 -7.20 2.51 11.09
N PRO A 141 -8.22 1.65 10.94
CA PRO A 141 -8.14 0.24 11.33
C PRO A 141 -7.12 -0.54 10.48
N GLY A 142 -6.15 -1.22 11.10
CA GLY A 142 -5.14 -2.01 10.39
C GLY A 142 -5.73 -3.10 9.49
N VAL A 143 -6.86 -3.68 9.88
CA VAL A 143 -7.59 -4.66 9.06
C VAL A 143 -8.08 -4.08 7.74
N GLU A 144 -8.49 -2.81 7.72
CA GLU A 144 -8.92 -2.14 6.49
C GLU A 144 -7.72 -1.85 5.56
N ILE A 145 -6.49 -1.75 6.10
CA ILE A 145 -5.29 -1.59 5.27
C ILE A 145 -5.02 -2.87 4.48
N HIS A 146 -5.17 -4.04 5.11
CA HIS A 146 -5.10 -5.32 4.42
C HIS A 146 -6.20 -5.45 3.36
N ALA A 147 -7.43 -5.02 3.66
CA ALA A 147 -8.52 -5.01 2.70
C ALA A 147 -8.20 -4.13 1.48
N THR A 148 -7.66 -2.92 1.70
CA THR A 148 -7.21 -2.01 0.64
C THR A 148 -6.12 -2.64 -0.23
N VAL A 149 -5.12 -3.30 0.36
CA VAL A 149 -4.05 -3.94 -0.41
C VAL A 149 -4.60 -5.07 -1.28
N ILE A 150 -5.50 -5.90 -0.73
CA ILE A 150 -6.19 -6.96 -1.48
C ILE A 150 -6.99 -6.36 -2.63
N ASP A 151 -7.75 -5.30 -2.38
CA ASP A 151 -8.56 -4.62 -3.39
C ASP A 151 -7.69 -4.00 -4.51
N ASN A 152 -6.61 -3.30 -4.15
CA ASN A 152 -5.67 -2.72 -5.11
C ASN A 152 -5.11 -3.80 -6.04
N ILE A 153 -4.79 -4.99 -5.53
CA ILE A 153 -4.25 -6.10 -6.33
C ILE A 153 -5.34 -6.74 -7.20
N LEU A 154 -6.52 -7.04 -6.66
CA LEU A 154 -7.61 -7.67 -7.42
C LEU A 154 -8.11 -6.78 -8.57
N HIS A 155 -8.21 -5.47 -8.32
CA HIS A 155 -8.68 -4.51 -9.31
C HIS A 155 -7.55 -3.85 -10.12
N GLN A 156 -6.29 -4.21 -9.85
CA GLN A 156 -5.09 -3.62 -10.48
C GLN A 156 -5.06 -2.09 -10.37
N ASN A 157 -5.60 -1.55 -9.28
CA ASN A 157 -5.70 -0.11 -9.04
C ASN A 157 -4.49 0.39 -8.27
N PHE A 158 -3.33 0.39 -8.95
CA PHE A 158 -2.05 0.67 -8.33
C PHE A 158 -1.59 2.12 -8.51
N LEU A 159 -0.86 2.61 -7.50
CA LEU A 159 -0.03 3.81 -7.67
C LEU A 159 1.32 3.39 -8.25
N HIS A 160 1.68 3.95 -9.40
CA HIS A 160 2.95 3.68 -10.05
C HIS A 160 4.00 4.66 -9.58
N GLN A 161 5.02 4.17 -8.88
CA GLN A 161 6.27 4.91 -8.65
C GLN A 161 7.36 4.26 -9.51
N SER A 162 7.60 4.81 -10.70
CA SER A 162 8.68 4.35 -11.58
C SER A 162 9.94 5.15 -11.32
N SER A 163 11.12 4.53 -11.46
CA SER A 163 12.41 5.24 -11.49
C SER A 163 12.46 6.32 -12.58
N VAL A 164 11.67 6.17 -13.64
CA VAL A 164 11.50 7.18 -14.69
C VAL A 164 10.83 8.43 -14.13
N THR A 165 9.82 8.28 -13.27
CA THR A 165 9.15 9.42 -12.62
C THR A 165 10.14 10.20 -11.76
N THR A 166 10.95 9.51 -10.96
CA THR A 166 12.01 10.14 -10.16
C THR A 166 13.03 10.88 -11.03
N LEU A 167 13.43 10.30 -12.18
CA LEU A 167 14.34 10.96 -13.10
C LEU A 167 13.72 12.23 -13.71
N ILE A 168 12.44 12.16 -14.11
CA ILE A 168 11.68 13.32 -14.63
C ILE A 168 11.60 14.40 -13.55
N ASP A 169 11.35 14.04 -12.28
CA ASP A 169 11.29 15.00 -11.18
C ASP A 169 12.65 15.69 -10.97
N ILE A 170 13.75 14.94 -10.92
CA ILE A 170 15.11 15.50 -10.78
C ILE A 170 15.45 16.42 -11.96
N CYS A 171 15.19 15.97 -13.19
CA CYS A 171 15.42 16.79 -14.39
C CYS A 171 14.58 18.06 -14.36
N SER A 172 13.32 17.98 -13.94
CA SER A 172 12.42 19.12 -13.81
C SER A 172 12.93 20.11 -12.77
N ILE A 173 13.34 19.63 -11.58
CA ILE A 173 13.91 20.47 -10.52
C ILE A 173 15.16 21.21 -11.01
N ILE A 174 16.09 20.51 -11.67
CA ILE A 174 17.31 21.11 -12.22
C ILE A 174 16.96 22.15 -13.30
N PHE A 175 16.06 21.81 -14.21
CA PHE A 175 15.61 22.69 -15.28
C PHE A 175 14.95 23.96 -14.72
N LEU A 176 14.00 23.82 -13.80
CA LEU A 176 13.32 24.92 -13.11
C LEU A 176 14.31 25.80 -12.35
N GLY A 177 15.26 25.18 -11.63
CA GLY A 177 16.34 25.88 -10.94
C GLY A 177 17.23 26.70 -11.88
N LEU A 178 17.59 26.15 -13.04
CA LEU A 178 18.34 26.85 -14.09
C LEU A 178 17.54 28.01 -14.68
N VAL A 179 16.26 27.80 -15.01
CA VAL A 179 15.37 28.84 -15.54
C VAL A 179 15.27 29.99 -14.55
N ILE A 180 14.99 29.71 -13.28
CA ILE A 180 14.92 30.73 -12.23
C ILE A 180 16.28 31.43 -12.08
N GLY A 181 17.38 30.68 -11.98
CA GLY A 181 18.73 31.22 -11.79
C GLY A 181 19.23 32.09 -12.95
N ILE A 182 18.80 31.83 -14.18
CA ILE A 182 19.24 32.54 -15.39
C ILE A 182 18.30 33.71 -15.74
N VAL A 183 16.99 33.53 -15.56
CA VAL A 183 15.95 34.49 -15.99
C VAL A 183 15.70 35.55 -14.92
N VAL A 184 15.62 35.18 -13.64
CA VAL A 184 15.31 36.13 -12.56
C VAL A 184 16.31 37.29 -12.47
N PRO A 185 17.63 37.09 -12.61
CA PRO A 185 18.59 38.19 -12.60
C PRO A 185 18.46 39.15 -13.80
N ARG A 186 17.80 38.73 -14.89
CA ARG A 186 17.64 39.53 -16.12
C ARG A 186 16.34 40.33 -16.17
N VAL A 187 15.44 40.15 -15.20
CA VAL A 187 14.14 40.83 -15.15
C VAL A 187 14.02 41.76 -13.94
N LYS A 188 13.06 42.69 -13.99
CA LYS A 188 12.77 43.56 -12.84
C LYS A 188 12.27 42.72 -11.67
N ALA A 189 12.58 43.14 -10.44
CA ALA A 189 12.30 42.39 -9.21
C ALA A 189 10.83 41.91 -9.11
N VAL A 190 9.86 42.76 -9.45
CA VAL A 190 8.43 42.42 -9.40
C VAL A 190 8.08 41.32 -10.40
N THR A 191 8.59 41.39 -11.63
CA THR A 191 8.34 40.39 -12.66
C THR A 191 9.04 39.07 -12.33
N GLY A 192 10.22 39.12 -11.72
CA GLY A 192 10.94 37.95 -11.23
C GLY A 192 10.19 37.20 -10.13
N ILE A 193 9.61 37.93 -9.17
CA ILE A 193 8.78 37.33 -8.10
C ILE A 193 7.54 36.63 -8.69
N LEU A 194 6.83 37.30 -9.62
CA LEU A 194 5.65 36.71 -10.27
C LEU A 194 6.00 35.46 -11.09
N LEU A 195 7.12 35.48 -11.82
CA LEU A 195 7.57 34.35 -12.62
C LEU A 195 7.92 33.15 -11.74
N SER A 196 8.70 33.35 -10.67
CA SER A 196 9.04 32.27 -9.74
C SER A 196 7.80 31.68 -9.07
N PHE A 197 6.83 32.52 -8.70
CA PHE A 197 5.59 32.04 -8.11
C PHE A 197 4.77 31.21 -9.11
N LEU A 198 4.63 31.67 -10.35
CA LEU A 198 3.94 30.93 -11.42
C LEU A 198 4.60 29.56 -11.66
N VAL A 199 5.93 29.54 -11.70
CA VAL A 199 6.72 28.34 -11.92
C VAL A 199 6.51 27.32 -10.80
N VAL A 200 6.56 27.74 -9.53
CA VAL A 200 6.29 26.86 -8.38
C VAL A 200 4.85 26.34 -8.42
N VAL A 201 3.88 27.20 -8.69
CA VAL A 201 2.46 26.78 -8.79
C VAL A 201 2.28 25.78 -9.93
N SER A 202 2.92 25.99 -11.09
CA SER A 202 2.82 25.06 -12.22
C SER A 202 3.40 23.69 -11.88
N PHE A 203 4.50 23.63 -11.15
CA PHE A 203 5.11 22.37 -10.71
C PHE A 203 4.23 21.62 -9.69
N VAL A 204 3.49 22.34 -8.84
CA VAL A 204 2.60 21.72 -7.83
C VAL A 204 1.28 21.22 -8.43
N VAL A 205 0.85 21.80 -9.56
CA VAL A 205 -0.42 21.45 -10.21
C VAL A 205 -0.26 20.33 -11.24
N ILE A 206 0.96 20.07 -11.70
CA ILE A 206 1.34 18.94 -12.58
C ILE A 206 1.57 17.71 -11.71
#